data_AF-A0AAV9BR32-F1
#
_entry.id   AF-A0AAV9BR32-F1
#
_cell.length_a   1.000
_cell.length_b   1.000
_cell.length_c   1.000
_cell.angle_alpha   90.00
_cell.angle_beta   90.00
_cell.angle_gamma   90.00
#
_symmetry.space_group_name_H-M   'P 1'
#
loop_
_entity.id
_entity.type
_entity.pdbx_description
1 polymer ?
#
loop_
_entity_poly.entity_id
_entity_poly.type
_entity_poly.pdbx_seq_one_letter_code
_entity_poly.pdbx_strand_id
1 'polypeptide(L)'
;MFLDPLAAKTVIESGLDITFVPLDVQQRVSSFPMVIQKLQLRIKTPEAVFAHRLLSRLHHLQQLHHRYHHMDMFLGEILGAIILANHPLIRPVLQETPINVSATGDVSVDGQVYIDTKHGRLVNILKSLDSEAYYGHFTDMLGDRVQSAVIGSFEEQKKIWSK
;
A
#
# COMPACT_ATOMS: atom_id res chain seq x y z
N MET A 1 1.99 0.41 -13.62
CA MET A 1 2.92 0.65 -14.75
C MET A 1 2.44 -0.02 -16.02
N PHE A 2 2.38 -1.37 -16.08
CA PHE A 2 1.93 -2.09 -17.30
C PHE A 2 0.53 -1.69 -17.83
N LEU A 3 -0.42 -1.36 -16.95
CA LEU A 3 -1.78 -0.99 -17.35
C LEU A 3 -1.85 0.28 -18.21
N ASP A 4 -0.96 1.24 -17.96
CA ASP A 4 -0.81 2.46 -18.77
C ASP A 4 0.67 2.91 -18.72
N PRO A 5 1.52 2.34 -19.60
CA PRO A 5 2.95 2.63 -19.63
C PRO A 5 3.25 4.09 -20.00
N LEU A 6 2.43 4.68 -20.87
CA LEU A 6 2.62 6.04 -21.33
C LEU A 6 2.33 7.05 -20.22
N ALA A 7 1.24 6.86 -19.47
CA ALA A 7 0.96 7.68 -18.30
C ALA A 7 2.04 7.53 -17.22
N ALA A 8 2.47 6.29 -16.95
CA ALA A 8 3.56 6.01 -16.02
C ALA A 8 4.85 6.75 -16.40
N LYS A 9 5.26 6.66 -17.67
CA LYS A 9 6.43 7.37 -18.19
C LYS A 9 6.28 8.88 -18.04
N THR A 10 5.13 9.42 -18.44
CA THR A 10 4.83 10.85 -18.35
C THR A 10 4.94 11.38 -16.92
N VAL A 11 4.45 10.62 -15.93
CA VAL A 11 4.56 10.97 -14.50
C VAL A 11 6.03 10.95 -14.05
N ILE A 12 6.79 9.90 -14.37
CA ILE A 12 8.21 9.81 -13.98
C ILE A 12 9.05 10.92 -14.61
N GLU A 13 8.79 11.28 -15.87
CA GLU A 13 9.51 12.32 -16.60
C GLU A 13 9.02 13.75 -16.28
N SER A 14 7.93 13.91 -15.52
CA SER A 14 7.30 15.21 -15.22
C SER A 14 8.16 16.18 -14.40
N GLY A 15 9.16 15.65 -13.68
CA GLY A 15 9.98 16.43 -12.76
C GLY A 15 9.33 16.76 -11.42
N LEU A 16 8.15 16.20 -11.13
CA LEU A 16 7.52 16.27 -9.81
C LEU A 16 8.34 15.51 -8.75
N ASP A 17 8.20 15.91 -7.48
CA ASP A 17 8.76 15.17 -6.36
C ASP A 17 7.95 13.88 -6.15
N ILE A 18 8.52 12.77 -6.61
CA ILE A 18 7.88 11.46 -6.61
C ILE A 18 8.71 10.53 -5.73
N THR A 19 8.02 9.83 -4.84
CA THR A 19 8.57 8.66 -4.17
C THR A 19 8.08 7.40 -4.87
N PHE A 20 9.00 6.64 -5.44
CA PHE A 20 8.72 5.37 -6.07
C PHE A 20 8.85 4.23 -5.05
N VAL A 21 7.78 3.45 -4.88
CA VAL A 21 7.73 2.28 -4.00
C VAL A 21 7.85 1.01 -4.86
N PRO A 22 9.04 0.41 -4.97
CA PRO A 22 9.28 -0.71 -5.89
C PRO A 22 8.68 -2.02 -5.35
N LEU A 23 8.43 -2.96 -6.27
CA LEU A 23 7.78 -4.23 -5.97
C LEU A 23 8.57 -5.08 -4.95
N ASP A 24 9.90 -5.03 -4.98
CA ASP A 24 10.74 -5.78 -4.05
C ASP A 24 10.55 -5.33 -2.60
N VAL A 25 10.36 -4.03 -2.36
CA VAL A 25 10.03 -3.51 -1.03
C VAL A 25 8.62 -3.87 -0.62
N GLN A 26 7.65 -3.78 -1.54
CA GLN A 26 6.26 -4.19 -1.27
C GLN A 26 6.21 -5.65 -0.82
N GLN A 27 6.87 -6.55 -1.56
CA GLN A 27 6.92 -7.98 -1.26
C GLN A 27 7.53 -8.30 0.12
N ARG A 28 8.51 -7.52 0.57
CA ARG A 28 9.13 -7.70 1.91
C ARG A 28 8.19 -7.35 3.06
N VAL A 29 7.19 -6.52 2.81
CA VAL A 29 6.23 -6.07 3.84
C VAL A 29 4.85 -6.66 3.64
N SER A 30 4.58 -7.37 2.54
CA SER A 30 3.32 -8.05 2.28
C SER A 30 3.17 -9.31 3.13
N SER A 31 2.64 -9.16 4.35
CA SER A 31 2.36 -10.30 5.25
C SER A 31 0.99 -10.18 5.90
N PHE A 32 0.01 -10.95 5.41
CA PHE A 32 -1.29 -11.04 6.05
C PHE A 32 -1.21 -11.56 7.50
N PRO A 33 -0.47 -12.64 7.83
CA PRO A 33 -0.43 -13.15 9.20
C PRO A 33 0.01 -12.10 10.22
N MET A 34 1.05 -11.32 9.91
CA MET A 34 1.58 -10.28 10.81
C MET A 34 0.54 -9.17 11.06
N VAL A 35 -0.11 -8.70 9.99
CA VAL A 35 -1.14 -7.66 10.08
C VAL A 35 -2.39 -8.15 10.83
N ILE A 36 -2.86 -9.36 10.51
CA ILE A 36 -4.03 -9.98 11.16
C ILE A 36 -3.79 -10.16 12.65
N GLN A 37 -2.61 -10.68 13.04
CA GLN A 37 -2.24 -10.87 14.44
C GLN A 37 -2.24 -9.54 15.19
N LYS A 38 -1.65 -8.48 14.62
CA LYS A 38 -1.65 -7.16 15.27
C LYS A 38 -3.05 -6.59 15.39
N LEU A 39 -3.89 -6.69 14.36
CA LEU A 39 -5.30 -6.24 14.43
C LEU A 39 -6.08 -6.94 15.56
N GLN A 40 -5.82 -8.22 15.84
CA GLN A 40 -6.46 -8.94 16.95
C GLN A 40 -6.10 -8.38 18.33
N LEU A 41 -4.90 -7.81 18.47
CA LEU A 41 -4.39 -7.24 19.71
C LEU A 41 -4.84 -5.78 19.93
N ARG A 42 -5.45 -5.14 18.91
CA ARG A 42 -5.90 -3.74 18.98
C ARG A 42 -7.35 -3.60 19.44
N ILE A 43 -7.69 -2.38 19.84
CA ILE A 43 -9.06 -1.98 20.14
C ILE A 43 -9.94 -2.19 18.90
N LYS A 44 -11.11 -2.80 19.09
CA LYS A 44 -12.06 -3.12 18.03
C LYS A 44 -12.92 -1.93 17.65
N THR A 45 -12.36 -1.00 16.89
CA THR A 45 -13.14 -0.04 16.09
C THR A 45 -13.86 -0.79 14.96
N PRO A 46 -14.95 -0.24 14.39
CA PRO A 46 -15.57 -0.79 13.19
C PRO A 46 -14.59 -0.98 12.03
N GLU A 47 -13.66 -0.04 11.82
CA GLU A 47 -12.63 -0.08 10.80
C GLU A 47 -11.63 -1.22 11.02
N ALA A 48 -11.13 -1.39 12.25
CA ALA A 48 -10.23 -2.49 12.60
C ALA A 48 -10.92 -3.85 12.44
N VAL A 49 -12.21 -3.95 12.80
CA VAL A 49 -13.00 -5.18 12.62
C VAL A 49 -13.23 -5.48 11.13
N PHE A 50 -13.55 -4.46 10.33
CA PHE A 50 -13.71 -4.61 8.89
C PHE A 50 -12.40 -5.06 8.24
N ALA A 51 -11.30 -4.37 8.52
CA ALA A 51 -9.98 -4.71 8.00
C ALA A 51 -9.57 -6.14 8.41
N HIS A 52 -9.76 -6.52 9.68
CA HIS A 52 -9.46 -7.87 10.15
C HIS A 52 -10.22 -8.94 9.37
N ARG A 53 -11.54 -8.75 9.16
CA ARG A 53 -12.38 -9.69 8.41
C ARG A 53 -11.98 -9.77 6.94
N LEU A 54 -11.73 -8.63 6.30
CA LEU A 54 -11.32 -8.55 4.90
C LEU A 54 -9.98 -9.25 4.70
N LEU A 55 -8.95 -8.88 5.46
CA LEU A 55 -7.61 -9.43 5.34
C LEU A 55 -7.59 -10.93 5.68
N SER A 56 -8.35 -11.37 6.67
CA SER A 56 -8.51 -12.80 6.98
C SER A 56 -9.13 -13.57 5.82
N ARG A 57 -10.13 -12.99 5.12
CA ARG A 57 -10.73 -13.60 3.93
C ARG A 57 -9.74 -13.69 2.78
N LEU A 58 -8.99 -12.61 2.51
CA LEU A 58 -7.98 -12.57 1.46
C LEU A 58 -6.85 -13.58 1.73
N HIS A 59 -6.37 -13.64 2.97
CA HIS A 59 -5.38 -14.61 3.39
C HIS A 59 -5.88 -16.05 3.19
N HIS A 60 -7.12 -16.35 3.60
CA HIS A 60 -7.71 -17.66 3.39
C HIS A 60 -7.79 -18.03 1.90
N LEU A 61 -8.20 -17.10 1.04
CA LEU A 61 -8.22 -17.31 -0.42
C LEU A 61 -6.82 -17.57 -1.00
N GLN A 62 -5.82 -16.82 -0.55
CA GLN A 62 -4.41 -17.02 -0.93
C GLN A 62 -3.92 -18.42 -0.55
N GLN A 63 -4.29 -18.93 0.62
CA GLN A 63 -3.90 -20.27 1.07
C GLN A 63 -4.61 -21.39 0.28
N LEU A 64 -5.85 -21.18 -0.16
CA LEU A 64 -6.65 -22.22 -0.81
C LEU A 64 -6.42 -22.35 -2.32
N HIS A 65 -6.04 -21.27 -3.00
CA HIS A 65 -5.99 -21.28 -4.47
C HIS A 65 -4.72 -20.61 -5.02
N HIS A 66 -4.01 -21.34 -5.88
CA HIS A 66 -2.81 -20.84 -6.59
C HIS A 66 -3.04 -19.52 -7.34
N ARG A 67 -4.25 -19.28 -7.87
CA ARG A 67 -4.59 -18.04 -8.59
C ARG A 67 -4.53 -16.80 -7.70
N TYR A 68 -4.66 -16.98 -6.38
CA TYR A 68 -4.61 -15.91 -5.39
C TYR A 68 -3.29 -15.86 -4.64
N HIS A 69 -2.25 -16.56 -5.11
CA HIS A 69 -0.94 -16.60 -4.46
C HIS A 69 -0.35 -15.19 -4.21
N HIS A 70 -0.62 -14.24 -5.11
CA HIS A 70 -0.14 -12.86 -5.05
C HIS A 70 -1.14 -11.86 -4.43
N MET A 71 -2.18 -12.34 -3.75
CA MET A 71 -3.20 -11.47 -3.14
C MET A 71 -2.62 -10.53 -2.07
N ASP A 72 -1.50 -10.92 -1.47
CA ASP A 72 -0.73 -10.14 -0.51
C ASP A 72 -0.09 -8.88 -1.12
N MET A 73 0.04 -8.78 -2.44
CA MET A 73 0.48 -7.56 -3.13
C MET A 73 -0.45 -6.37 -2.87
N PHE A 74 -1.73 -6.61 -2.52
CA PHE A 74 -2.66 -5.57 -2.08
C PHE A 74 -2.10 -4.73 -0.91
N LEU A 75 -1.33 -5.35 0.00
CA LEU A 75 -0.71 -4.63 1.11
C LEU A 75 0.35 -3.62 0.65
N GLY A 76 0.91 -3.79 -0.55
CA GLY A 76 1.82 -2.85 -1.19
C GLY A 76 1.15 -1.52 -1.56
N GLU A 77 -0.15 -1.51 -1.84
CA GLU A 77 -0.89 -0.27 -2.11
C GLU A 77 -1.06 0.56 -0.82
N ILE A 78 -1.33 -0.11 0.30
CA ILE A 78 -1.44 0.51 1.62
C ILE A 78 -0.11 1.12 2.05
N LEU A 79 1.00 0.47 1.70
CA LEU A 79 2.34 0.97 1.99
C LEU A 79 2.55 2.39 1.43
N GLY A 80 2.09 2.68 0.21
CA GLY A 80 2.22 4.01 -0.39
C GLY A 80 1.59 5.12 0.47
N ALA A 81 0.38 4.89 0.97
CA ALA A 81 -0.31 5.83 1.86
C ALA A 81 0.43 6.02 3.19
N ILE A 82 0.99 4.95 3.74
CA ILE A 82 1.73 4.98 5.00
C ILE A 82 3.07 5.72 4.86
N ILE A 83 3.77 5.55 3.73
CA ILE A 83 4.98 6.32 3.44
C ILE A 83 4.65 7.81 3.31
N LEU A 84 3.55 8.15 2.66
CA LEU A 84 3.09 9.54 2.54
C LEU A 84 2.76 10.17 3.89
N ALA A 85 2.17 9.40 4.82
CA ALA A 85 1.90 9.86 6.18
C ALA A 85 3.18 10.15 7.00
N ASN A 86 4.35 9.70 6.51
CA ASN A 86 5.69 9.99 7.03
C ASN A 86 5.83 9.77 8.55
N HIS A 87 5.34 8.62 9.05
CA HIS A 87 5.40 8.33 10.48
C HIS A 87 6.86 8.03 10.92
N PRO A 88 7.39 8.68 11.98
CA PRO A 88 8.80 8.59 12.37
C PRO A 88 9.33 7.18 12.66
N LEU A 89 8.44 6.26 13.08
CA LEU A 89 8.82 4.89 13.43
C LEU A 89 9.08 4.00 12.20
N ILE A 90 8.55 4.34 11.03
CA ILE A 90 8.69 3.51 9.82
C ILE A 90 10.11 3.60 9.25
N ARG A 91 10.77 4.75 9.46
CA ARG A 91 12.16 5.02 9.05
C ARG A 91 12.45 4.59 7.60
N PRO A 92 11.72 5.14 6.61
CA PRO A 92 11.96 4.78 5.22
C PRO A 92 13.35 5.22 4.78
N VAL A 93 14.08 4.31 4.12
CA VAL A 93 15.36 4.61 3.48
C VAL A 93 15.07 4.94 2.02
N LEU A 94 15.21 6.21 1.66
CA LEU A 94 15.05 6.69 0.29
C LEU A 94 16.41 6.86 -0.38
N GLN A 95 16.49 6.52 -1.65
CA GLN A 95 17.68 6.75 -2.47
C GLN A 95 17.28 7.34 -3.81
N GLU A 96 17.82 8.52 -4.14
CA GLU A 96 17.69 9.10 -5.46
C GLU A 96 18.35 8.20 -6.50
N THR A 97 17.58 7.79 -7.50
CA THR A 97 18.06 6.92 -8.58
C THR A 97 17.49 7.43 -9.90
N PRO A 98 18.30 7.52 -10.97
CA PRO A 98 17.82 7.93 -12.27
C PRO A 98 17.07 6.76 -12.92
N ILE A 99 15.76 6.91 -13.12
CA ILE A 99 14.90 5.87 -13.70
C ILE A 99 14.13 6.36 -14.92
N ASN A 100 13.71 5.41 -15.74
CA ASN A 100 12.76 5.61 -16.83
C ASN A 100 11.81 4.39 -16.94
N VAL A 101 10.75 4.54 -17.72
CA VAL A 101 9.71 3.54 -17.99
C VAL A 101 9.66 3.25 -19.49
N SER A 102 9.64 1.98 -19.87
CA SER A 102 9.42 1.59 -21.27
C SER A 102 7.96 1.85 -21.67
N ALA A 103 7.77 2.58 -22.76
CA ALA A 103 6.47 2.86 -23.38
C ALA A 103 6.66 3.01 -24.90
N THR A 104 7.08 1.91 -25.54
CA THR A 104 7.42 1.84 -26.97
C THR A 104 6.28 1.28 -27.83
N GLY A 105 5.25 0.71 -27.20
CA GLY A 105 4.18 -0.04 -27.85
C GLY A 105 4.47 -1.56 -27.91
N ASP A 106 5.62 -2.01 -27.41
CA ASP A 106 5.93 -3.43 -27.28
C ASP A 106 5.46 -3.96 -25.92
N VAL A 107 4.38 -4.73 -25.95
CA VAL A 107 3.75 -5.33 -24.76
C VAL A 107 4.68 -6.24 -23.95
N SER A 108 5.80 -6.70 -24.51
CA SER A 108 6.75 -7.55 -23.78
C SER A 108 7.66 -6.78 -22.81
N VAL A 109 7.84 -5.47 -23.04
CA VAL A 109 8.74 -4.61 -22.26
C VAL A 109 8.02 -3.40 -21.66
N ASP A 110 6.88 -3.03 -22.20
CA ASP A 110 6.14 -1.85 -21.76
C ASP A 110 5.73 -1.93 -20.28
N GLY A 111 5.86 -0.80 -19.60
CA GLY A 111 5.65 -0.69 -18.15
C GLY A 111 6.82 -1.15 -17.29
N GLN A 112 7.92 -1.66 -17.89
CA GLN A 112 9.15 -1.94 -17.16
C GLN A 112 9.81 -0.64 -16.71
N VAL A 113 10.13 -0.57 -15.42
CA VAL A 113 10.96 0.49 -14.84
C VAL A 113 12.41 0.04 -14.86
N TYR A 114 13.32 0.87 -15.37
CA TYR A 114 14.75 0.56 -15.44
C TYR A 114 15.59 1.78 -15.07
N ILE A 115 16.84 1.53 -14.66
CA ILE A 115 17.81 2.57 -14.34
C ILE A 115 18.40 3.10 -15.64
N ASP A 116 18.31 4.41 -15.87
CA ASP A 116 18.86 5.08 -17.04
C ASP A 116 19.76 6.23 -16.59
N THR A 117 21.07 5.99 -16.56
CA THR A 117 22.05 7.00 -16.12
C THR A 117 22.25 8.14 -17.12
N LYS A 118 21.75 8.02 -18.36
CA LYS A 118 21.92 9.03 -19.41
C LYS A 118 20.70 9.94 -19.53
N HIS A 119 19.51 9.36 -19.53
CA HIS A 119 18.26 10.10 -19.78
C HIS A 119 17.22 9.91 -18.67
N GLY A 120 17.49 9.10 -17.66
CA GLY A 120 16.56 8.85 -16.57
C GLY A 120 16.38 10.07 -15.66
N ARG A 121 15.18 10.20 -15.10
CA ARG A 121 14.87 11.24 -14.12
C ARG A 121 15.28 10.76 -12.73
N LEU A 122 15.90 11.63 -11.94
CA LEU A 122 16.16 11.38 -10.53
C LEU A 122 14.83 11.32 -9.78
N VAL A 123 14.56 10.16 -9.17
CA VAL A 123 13.37 9.88 -8.37
C VAL A 123 13.79 9.25 -7.06
N ASN A 124 13.11 9.60 -5.97
CA ASN A 124 13.32 8.99 -4.66
C ASN A 124 12.79 7.55 -4.68
N ILE A 125 13.67 6.55 -4.62
CA ILE A 125 13.26 5.14 -4.54
C ILE A 125 13.30 4.68 -3.09
N LEU A 126 12.19 4.11 -2.61
CA LEU A 126 12.16 3.41 -1.33
C LEU A 126 12.98 2.13 -1.41
N LYS A 127 14.02 2.01 -0.58
CA LYS A 127 14.94 0.85 -0.53
C LYS A 127 14.61 -0.12 0.60
N SER A 128 14.20 0.40 1.74
CA SER A 128 13.82 -0.38 2.91
C SER A 128 13.02 0.47 3.89
N LEU A 129 12.39 -0.22 4.84
CA LEU A 129 11.68 0.34 5.98
C LEU A 129 11.62 -0.71 7.09
N ASP A 130 11.23 -0.28 8.29
CA ASP A 130 10.97 -1.20 9.40
C ASP A 130 9.59 -1.85 9.24
N SER A 131 9.56 -3.12 8.80
CA SER A 131 8.32 -3.86 8.54
C SER A 131 7.45 -3.99 9.78
N GLU A 132 8.05 -4.17 10.96
CA GLU A 132 7.32 -4.36 12.22
C GLU A 132 6.67 -3.05 12.67
N ALA A 133 7.39 -1.94 12.51
CA ALA A 133 6.84 -0.61 12.72
C ALA A 133 5.73 -0.28 11.71
N TYR A 134 5.89 -0.68 10.44
CA TYR A 134 4.87 -0.55 9.41
C TYR A 134 3.56 -1.26 9.81
N TYR A 135 3.64 -2.55 10.18
CA TYR A 135 2.45 -3.28 10.61
C TYR A 135 1.83 -2.68 11.86
N GLY A 136 2.65 -2.29 12.84
CA GLY A 136 2.19 -1.61 14.04
C GLY A 136 1.39 -0.36 13.70
N HIS A 137 2.01 0.56 12.95
CA HIS A 137 1.40 1.83 12.57
C HIS A 137 0.11 1.67 11.77
N PHE A 138 0.08 0.75 10.79
CA PHE A 138 -1.14 0.46 10.04
C PHE A 138 -2.29 0.04 10.96
N THR A 139 -2.03 -0.89 11.87
CA THR A 139 -3.07 -1.39 12.79
C THR A 139 -3.45 -0.39 13.89
N ASP A 140 -2.51 0.48 14.29
CA ASP A 140 -2.75 1.55 15.26
C ASP A 140 -3.68 2.61 14.70
N MET A 141 -3.49 3.03 13.45
CA MET A 141 -4.40 3.98 12.78
C MET A 141 -5.82 3.44 12.71
N LEU A 142 -5.99 2.15 12.37
CA LEU A 142 -7.31 1.53 12.33
C LEU A 142 -7.93 1.39 13.72
N GLY A 143 -7.13 1.21 14.77
CA GLY A 143 -7.58 1.09 16.16
C GLY A 143 -7.84 2.42 16.87
N ASP A 144 -7.53 3.56 16.23
CA ASP A 144 -7.68 4.88 16.85
C ASP A 144 -9.16 5.28 16.97
N ARG A 145 -9.65 5.36 18.21
CA ARG A 145 -11.02 5.76 18.52
C ARG A 145 -11.30 7.22 18.22
N VAL A 146 -10.28 8.08 18.21
CA VAL A 146 -10.45 9.52 17.93
C VAL A 146 -10.78 9.73 16.46
N GLN A 147 -10.21 8.90 15.58
CA GLN A 147 -10.41 8.95 14.13
C GLN A 147 -11.48 7.98 13.62
N SER A 148 -11.94 7.06 14.47
CA SER A 148 -12.99 6.11 14.12
C SER A 148 -14.29 6.84 13.81
N ALA A 149 -15.00 6.35 12.79
CA ALA A 149 -16.31 6.85 12.47
C ALA A 149 -17.20 6.72 13.71
N VAL A 150 -17.75 7.85 14.16
CA VAL A 150 -18.89 7.83 15.07
C VAL A 150 -20.06 7.32 14.25
N ILE A 151 -20.19 6.00 14.17
CA ILE A 151 -21.40 5.36 13.69
C ILE A 151 -22.44 5.77 14.71
N GLY A 152 -23.22 6.82 14.40
CA GLY A 152 -24.53 6.98 15.01
C GLY A 152 -25.18 5.61 14.92
N SER A 153 -25.63 5.08 16.05
CA SER A 153 -26.08 3.69 16.13
C SER A 153 -26.99 3.38 14.94
N PHE A 154 -27.00 2.15 14.43
CA PHE A 154 -27.90 1.79 13.32
C PHE A 154 -29.34 2.27 13.58
N GLU A 155 -29.77 2.29 14.84
CA GLU A 155 -31.03 2.89 15.29
C GLU A 155 -31.13 4.41 15.11
N GLU A 156 -30.08 5.18 15.41
CA GLU A 156 -30.00 6.62 15.11
C GLU A 156 -29.98 6.89 13.60
N GLN A 157 -29.22 6.13 12.83
CA GLN A 157 -29.17 6.28 11.36
C GLN A 157 -30.52 5.94 10.73
N LYS A 158 -31.17 4.88 11.20
CA LYS A 158 -32.52 4.48 10.78
C LYS A 158 -33.56 5.56 11.09
N LYS A 159 -33.48 6.22 12.26
CA LYS A 159 -34.35 7.37 12.59
C LYS A 159 -34.17 8.55 11.63
N ILE A 160 -32.96 8.78 11.13
CA ILE A 160 -32.68 9.86 10.16
C ILE A 160 -33.24 9.51 8.77
N TRP A 161 -33.08 8.27 8.31
CA TRP A 161 -33.60 7.83 7.00
C TRP A 161 -35.12 7.68 6.95
N SER A 162 -35.78 7.59 8.11
CA SER A 162 -37.23 7.44 8.23
C SER A 162 -37.96 8.78 8.38
N LYS A 163 -37.25 9.91 8.30
CA LYS A 163 -37.82 11.26 8.22
C LYS A 163 -37.93 11.70 6.76
#